data_AF-A0AAD5XGF5-F1
#
_entry.id   AF-A0AAD5XGF5-F1
#
_cell.length_a   1.000
_cell.length_b   1.000
_cell.length_c   1.000
_cell.angle_alpha   90.00
_cell.angle_beta   90.00
_cell.angle_gamma   90.00
#
_symmetry.space_group_name_H-M   'P 1'
#
loop_
_entity.id
_entity.type
_entity.pdbx_description
1 polymer ?
#
loop_
_entity_poly.entity_id
_entity_poly.type
_entity_poly.pdbx_seq_one_letter_code
_entity_poly.pdbx_strand_id
1 'polypeptide(L)'
;LRQQLLGPKPFPLERMLAIFYRIKEDASVDAEIESLVDIQMQVTSLISKGLLLRMSSGMKIDEVKCKVNIGLETAYGLAARMRFDLGKYLHDFKA
;
A
#
# COMPACT_ATOMS: atom_id res chain seq x y z
N LEU A 1 16.29 -2.76 -18.93
CA LEU A 1 16.36 -3.53 -17.65
C LEU A 1 14.96 -3.60 -17.04
N ARG A 2 14.48 -4.79 -16.64
CA ARG A 2 13.16 -4.94 -16.00
C ARG A 2 13.18 -4.24 -14.63
N GLN A 3 12.38 -3.18 -14.46
CA GLN A 3 12.37 -2.36 -13.24
C GLN A 3 12.04 -3.16 -11.97
N GLN A 4 11.37 -4.30 -12.12
CA GLN A 4 10.99 -5.23 -11.04
C GLN A 4 12.19 -5.83 -10.29
N LEU A 5 13.34 -5.96 -10.96
CA LEU A 5 14.56 -6.53 -10.36
C LEU A 5 15.26 -5.54 -9.41
N LEU A 6 14.89 -4.26 -9.42
CA LEU A 6 15.45 -3.23 -8.55
C LEU A 6 14.77 -3.19 -7.16
N GLY A 7 13.74 -4.00 -6.97
CA GLY A 7 12.96 -4.06 -5.74
C GLY A 7 11.91 -2.94 -5.60
N PRO A 8 11.19 -2.92 -4.47
CA PRO A 8 10.11 -1.96 -4.23
C PRO A 8 10.62 -0.50 -4.15
N LYS A 9 9.99 0.39 -4.91
CA LYS A 9 10.31 1.82 -4.90
C LYS A 9 9.71 2.50 -3.66
N PRO A 10 10.44 3.42 -2.99
CA PRO A 10 9.86 4.26 -1.95
C PRO A 10 8.75 5.15 -2.50
N PHE A 11 7.70 5.40 -1.70
CA PHE A 11 6.56 6.27 -2.04
C PHE A 11 6.17 7.13 -0.83
N PRO A 12 5.58 8.32 -1.05
CA PRO A 12 5.03 9.14 0.02
C PRO A 12 3.73 8.53 0.56
N LEU A 13 3.50 8.68 1.87
CA LEU A 13 2.32 8.11 2.55
C LEU A 13 1.00 8.68 2.00
N GLU A 14 0.97 9.98 1.70
CA GLU A 14 -0.19 10.64 1.07
C GLU A 14 -0.64 9.92 -0.21
N ARG A 15 0.31 9.57 -1.10
CA ARG A 15 0.01 8.84 -2.34
C ARG A 15 -0.56 7.45 -2.06
N MET A 16 -0.09 6.77 -1.03
CA MET A 16 -0.64 5.47 -0.63
C MET A 16 -2.10 5.62 -0.19
N LEU A 17 -2.42 6.66 0.59
CA LEU A 17 -3.79 6.94 1.04
C LEU A 17 -4.70 7.30 -0.14
N ALA A 18 -4.23 8.12 -1.08
CA ALA A 18 -4.99 8.45 -2.29
C ALA A 18 -5.35 7.19 -3.10
N ILE A 19 -4.39 6.28 -3.28
CA ILE A 19 -4.64 4.99 -3.94
C ILE A 19 -5.61 4.12 -3.13
N PHE A 20 -5.45 4.07 -1.82
CA PHE A 20 -6.33 3.30 -0.93
C PHE A 20 -7.78 3.77 -1.04
N TYR A 21 -8.04 5.07 -0.94
CA TYR A 21 -9.40 5.61 -1.08
C TYR A 21 -9.98 5.35 -2.47
N ARG A 22 -9.16 5.41 -3.53
CA ARG A 22 -9.62 5.09 -4.88
C ARG A 22 -10.00 3.61 -5.03
N ILE A 23 -9.22 2.70 -4.44
CA ILE A 23 -9.53 1.27 -4.42
C ILE A 23 -10.80 1.00 -3.60
N LYS A 24 -10.97 1.67 -2.45
CA LYS A 24 -12.17 1.56 -1.60
C LYS A 24 -13.43 1.96 -2.36
N GLU A 25 -13.35 3.05 -3.12
CA GLU A 25 -14.43 3.53 -4.00
C GLU A 25 -14.75 2.50 -5.12
N ASP A 26 -13.73 2.04 -5.84
CA ASP A 26 -13.88 1.07 -6.94
C ASP A 26 -14.42 -0.30 -6.46
N ALA A 27 -14.12 -0.69 -5.22
CA ALA A 27 -14.54 -1.96 -4.63
C ALA A 27 -15.94 -1.92 -4.00
N SER A 28 -16.65 -0.78 -4.06
CA SER A 28 -17.99 -0.58 -3.47
C SER A 28 -18.07 -1.07 -2.02
N VAL A 29 -17.00 -0.87 -1.26
CA VAL A 29 -16.97 -1.27 0.14
C VAL A 29 -17.67 -0.18 0.94
N ASP A 30 -18.95 -0.41 1.26
CA ASP A 30 -19.79 0.40 2.16
C ASP A 30 -19.32 0.33 3.63
N ALA A 31 -18.01 0.28 3.86
CA ALA A 31 -17.46 0.45 5.19
C ALA A 31 -17.48 1.93 5.54
N GLU A 32 -17.94 2.23 6.75
CA GLU A 32 -17.90 3.58 7.34
C GLU A 32 -16.55 4.25 7.09
N ILE A 33 -16.57 5.57 6.98
CA ILE A 33 -15.34 6.36 6.83
C ILE A 33 -14.54 6.18 8.11
N GLU A 34 -13.58 5.24 8.10
CA GLU A 34 -12.58 5.10 9.16
C GLU A 34 -11.92 6.46 9.37
N SER A 35 -11.74 6.86 10.63
CA SER A 35 -11.13 8.16 10.91
C SER A 35 -9.69 8.17 10.42
N LEU A 36 -9.18 9.35 10.06
CA LEU A 36 -7.77 9.51 9.68
C LEU A 36 -6.82 8.96 10.76
N VAL A 37 -7.23 9.04 12.04
CA VAL A 37 -6.48 8.52 13.19
C VAL A 37 -6.41 6.99 13.17
N ASP A 38 -7.52 6.31 12.89
CA ASP A 38 -7.56 4.85 12.82
C ASP A 38 -6.66 4.34 11.69
N ILE A 39 -6.73 4.98 10.53
CA ILE A 39 -5.87 4.66 9.38
C ILE A 39 -4.40 4.87 9.73
N GLN A 40 -4.05 5.97 10.39
CA GLN A 40 -2.68 6.23 10.85
C GLN A 40 -2.19 5.17 11.85
N MET A 41 -3.05 4.73 12.77
CA MET A 41 -2.74 3.64 13.69
C MET A 41 -2.48 2.32 12.95
N GLN A 42 -3.30 1.99 11.95
CA GLN A 42 -3.09 0.80 11.12
C GLN A 42 -1.77 0.87 10.35
N VAL A 43 -1.45 2.01 9.74
CA VAL A 43 -0.16 2.22 9.05
C VAL A 43 1.01 2.05 10.00
N THR A 44 0.92 2.60 11.22
CA THR A 44 1.95 2.45 12.24
C THR A 44 2.13 0.98 12.64
N SER A 45 1.03 0.24 12.81
CA SER A 45 1.05 -1.19 13.10
C SER A 45 1.73 -2.00 11.98
N LEU A 46 1.45 -1.67 10.71
CA LEU A 46 2.11 -2.31 9.56
C LEU A 46 3.62 -2.05 9.54
N ILE A 47 4.06 -0.85 9.96
CA ILE A 47 5.48 -0.51 10.10
C ILE A 47 6.12 -1.32 11.24
N SER A 48 5.48 -1.37 12.41
CA SER A 48 5.98 -2.14 13.56
C SER A 48 6.09 -3.65 13.29
N LYS A 49 5.22 -4.18 12.42
CA LYS A 49 5.26 -5.58 11.97
C LYS A 49 6.27 -5.85 10.85
N GLY A 50 6.94 -4.82 10.33
CA GLY A 50 7.90 -4.94 9.24
C GLY A 50 7.28 -5.23 7.88
N LEU A 51 5.97 -5.02 7.70
CA LEU A 51 5.27 -5.18 6.42
C LEU A 51 5.41 -3.92 5.54
N LEU A 52 5.50 -2.76 6.19
CA LEU A 52 5.94 -1.49 5.62
C LEU A 52 7.24 -1.07 6.28
N LEU A 53 8.15 -0.49 5.51
CA LEU A 53 9.40 0.06 6.01
C LEU A 53 9.39 1.57 5.83
N ARG A 54 9.55 2.29 6.95
CA ARG A 54 9.71 3.73 6.93
C ARG A 54 11.11 4.08 6.43
N MET A 55 11.16 4.96 5.44
CA MET A 55 12.39 5.40 4.75
C MET A 55 12.79 6.83 5.11
N SER A 56 11.96 7.59 5.83
CA SER A 56 12.25 8.96 6.24
C SER A 56 12.11 9.17 7.74
N SER A 57 12.84 10.14 8.26
CA SER A 57 12.84 10.51 9.68
C SER A 57 11.77 11.56 10.04
N GLY A 58 11.11 12.18 9.05
CA GLY A 58 10.13 13.26 9.25
C GLY A 58 8.82 12.77 9.82
N MET A 59 8.21 13.51 10.76
CA MET A 59 7.02 13.09 11.53
C MET A 59 5.68 13.42 10.86
N LYS A 60 5.65 14.35 9.90
CA LYS A 60 4.42 14.75 9.18
C LYS A 60 4.10 13.76 8.07
N ILE A 61 2.82 13.53 7.77
CA ILE A 61 2.37 12.61 6.69
C ILE A 61 3.06 12.91 5.36
N ASP A 62 3.16 14.19 5.01
CA ASP A 62 3.73 14.67 3.74
C ASP A 62 5.24 14.40 3.65
N GLU A 63 5.90 14.19 4.79
CA GLU A 63 7.33 13.88 4.90
C GLU A 63 7.60 12.38 5.06
N VAL A 64 6.57 11.57 5.38
CA VAL A 64 6.70 10.13 5.60
C VAL A 64 6.78 9.41 4.25
N LYS A 65 7.96 8.83 3.99
CA LYS A 65 8.18 7.93 2.86
C LYS A 65 8.23 6.50 3.36
N CYS A 66 7.52 5.62 2.70
CA CYS A 66 7.48 4.20 3.01
C CYS A 66 7.89 3.37 1.79
N LYS A 67 8.31 2.13 2.03
CA LYS A 67 8.39 1.09 1.01
C LYS A 67 7.71 -0.17 1.52
N VAL A 68 7.17 -0.96 0.59
CA VAL A 68 6.58 -2.25 0.90
C VAL A 68 7.68 -3.28 1.16
N ASN A 69 7.47 -4.16 2.14
CA ASN A 69 8.39 -5.25 2.50
C ASN A 69 7.69 -6.61 2.46
N ILE A 70 6.87 -6.82 1.44
CA ILE A 70 6.27 -8.12 1.13
C ILE A 70 6.58 -8.49 -0.31
N GLY A 71 6.64 -9.80 -0.58
CA GLY A 71 6.77 -10.33 -1.92
C GLY A 71 5.47 -10.23 -2.72
N LEU A 72 5.59 -10.35 -4.04
CA LEU A 72 4.45 -10.32 -4.96
C LEU A 72 3.45 -11.46 -4.70
N GLU A 73 3.95 -12.65 -4.35
CA GLU A 73 3.12 -13.80 -4.00
C GLU A 73 2.21 -13.50 -2.79
N THR A 74 2.78 -12.92 -1.73
CA THR A 74 2.01 -12.48 -0.55
C THR A 74 0.96 -11.44 -0.92
N ALA A 75 1.30 -10.49 -1.79
CA ALA A 75 0.36 -9.48 -2.26
C ALA A 75 -0.82 -10.09 -3.03
N TYR A 76 -0.56 -11.05 -3.93
CA TYR A 76 -1.62 -11.80 -4.60
C TYR A 76 -2.47 -12.65 -3.64
N GLY A 77 -1.84 -13.28 -2.64
CA GLY A 77 -2.56 -14.04 -1.61
C GLY A 77 -3.52 -13.18 -0.78
N LEU A 78 -3.12 -11.95 -0.45
CA LEU A 78 -3.99 -10.97 0.22
C LEU A 78 -5.12 -10.50 -0.70
N ALA A 79 -4.79 -10.16 -1.95
CA ALA A 79 -5.75 -9.72 -2.95
C ALA A 79 -6.85 -10.78 -3.19
N ALA A 80 -6.48 -12.06 -3.30
CA ALA A 80 -7.41 -13.17 -3.45
C ALA A 80 -8.39 -13.29 -2.27
N ARG A 81 -7.92 -13.11 -1.02
CA ARG A 81 -8.77 -13.14 0.18
C ARG A 81 -9.78 -12.01 0.21
N MET A 82 -9.42 -10.85 -0.33
CA MET A 82 -10.28 -9.66 -0.41
C MET A 82 -11.12 -9.62 -1.69
N ARG A 83 -11.05 -10.66 -2.55
CA ARG A 83 -11.67 -10.69 -3.89
C ARG A 83 -11.29 -9.47 -4.74
N PHE A 84 -10.07 -9.00 -4.56
CA PHE A 84 -9.50 -7.85 -5.26
C PHE A 84 -8.61 -8.32 -6.41
N ASP A 85 -8.88 -7.86 -7.63
CA ASP A 85 -8.03 -8.16 -8.78
C ASP A 85 -6.82 -7.21 -8.84
N LEU A 86 -5.72 -7.64 -8.22
CA LEU A 86 -4.46 -6.90 -8.23
C LEU A 86 -3.84 -6.80 -9.64
N GLY A 87 -4.09 -7.79 -10.51
CA GLY A 87 -3.51 -7.86 -11.86
C GLY A 87 -3.98 -6.72 -12.76
N LYS A 88 -5.20 -6.22 -12.53
CA LYS A 88 -5.74 -5.03 -13.22
C LYS A 88 -4.88 -3.77 -13.02
N TYR A 89 -4.21 -3.64 -11.87
CA TYR A 89 -3.45 -2.43 -11.49
C TYR A 89 -1.94 -2.56 -11.72
N LEU A 90 -1.45 -3.76 -12.03
CA LEU A 90 -0.04 -4.04 -12.27
C LEU A 90 0.29 -3.91 -13.76
N HIS A 91 0.49 -2.67 -14.22
CA HIS A 91 0.78 -2.38 -15.63
C HIS A 91 2.13 -2.95 -16.10
N ASP A 92 3.12 -3.04 -15.21
CA ASP A 92 4.47 -3.48 -15.57
C ASP A 92 4.62 -5.02 -15.68
N PHE A 93 3.63 -5.80 -15.25
CA PHE A 93 3.68 -7.28 -15.18
C PHE A 93 3.02 -8.00 -16.35
N LYS A 94 2.50 -7.26 -17.34
CA LYS A 94 2.01 -7.87 -18.58
C LYS A 94 3.21 -8.25 -19.46
N ALA A 95 3.29 -9.54 -19.81
CA ALA A 95 4.23 -10.07 -20.79
C ALA A 95 3.93 -9.54 -22.19
#